data_AF-A0AAD1ZHL2-F1
#
_entry.id   AF-A0AAD1ZHL2-F1
#
_cell.length_a   1.000
_cell.length_b   1.000
_cell.length_c   1.000
_cell.angle_alpha   90.00
_cell.angle_beta   90.00
_cell.angle_gamma   90.00
#
_symmetry.space_group_name_H-M   'P 1'
#
loop_
_entity.id
_entity.type
_entity.pdbx_description
1 polymer ?
#
loop_
_entity_poly.entity_id
_entity_poly.type
_entity_poly.pdbx_seq_one_letter_code
_entity_poly.pdbx_strand_id
1 'polypeptide(L)'
;MRQHRSNYLLKKPSHPSRGIPTAINCLATLLKEPVVRSLFVQADGVKLLVPLISPASTQQSMQLLYETCLCVWLLSYYEPAIEYLGTSRTLPRLIEVVKGSTKEKVVRVVVLTLRNLLQKGTFGALMIDLGLPQLVQSLKAQAWSDEDLLEALNQLEEGLKDNIKRLSSFDKFAYIRWIKLAAISFENRN
;
A
#
# COMPACT_ATOMS: atom_id res chain seq x y z
N MET A 1 30.40 26.67 -3.40
CA MET A 1 29.21 25.79 -3.30
C MET A 1 27.97 26.62 -3.65
N ARG A 2 27.43 26.49 -4.87
CA ARG A 2 26.19 27.18 -5.28
C ARG A 2 25.10 26.13 -5.42
N GLN A 3 24.06 26.27 -4.61
CA GLN A 3 22.86 25.45 -4.63
C GLN A 3 22.02 25.87 -5.83
N HIS A 4 22.15 25.18 -6.96
CA HIS A 4 21.24 25.34 -8.10
C HIS A 4 19.87 24.75 -7.72
N ARG A 5 19.05 25.54 -7.03
CA ARG A 5 17.59 25.32 -7.01
C ARG A 5 17.08 25.75 -8.38
N SER A 6 17.03 24.81 -9.32
CA SER A 6 16.27 25.01 -10.54
C SER A 6 14.80 25.16 -10.14
N ASN A 7 14.33 26.40 -10.12
CA ASN A 7 12.91 26.75 -10.05
C ASN A 7 12.26 26.28 -11.37
N TYR A 8 11.94 25.00 -11.46
CA TYR A 8 11.02 24.50 -12.46
C TYR A 8 9.63 25.04 -12.09
N LEU A 9 9.35 26.26 -12.52
CA LEU A 9 8.00 26.81 -12.60
C LEU A 9 7.20 25.84 -13.47
N LEU A 10 6.53 24.88 -12.84
CA LEU A 10 5.57 24.02 -13.50
C LEU A 10 4.50 24.94 -14.09
N LYS A 11 4.58 25.14 -15.41
CA LYS A 11 3.59 25.88 -16.20
C LYS A 11 2.22 25.30 -15.84
N LYS A 12 1.24 26.18 -15.55
CA LYS A 12 -0.16 25.76 -15.33
C LYS A 12 -0.54 24.79 -16.46
N PRO A 13 -1.17 23.65 -16.14
CA PRO A 13 -1.45 22.63 -17.15
C PRO A 13 -2.28 23.24 -18.28
N SER A 14 -1.85 23.04 -19.53
CA SER A 14 -2.51 23.58 -20.72
C SER A 14 -3.97 23.12 -20.86
N HIS A 15 -4.32 22.01 -20.21
CA HIS A 15 -5.70 21.55 -20.09
C HIS A 15 -6.00 21.15 -18.63
N PRO A 16 -6.97 21.80 -17.96
CA PRO A 16 -7.18 21.65 -16.52
C PRO A 16 -7.57 20.23 -16.08
N SER A 17 -8.21 19.45 -16.96
CA SER A 17 -8.67 18.08 -16.65
C SER A 17 -7.79 16.94 -17.19
N ARG A 18 -6.77 17.22 -18.01
CA ARG A 18 -5.93 16.17 -18.64
C ARG A 18 -4.49 16.15 -18.14
N GLY A 19 -4.02 17.24 -17.52
CA GLY A 19 -2.65 17.33 -17.02
C GLY A 19 -2.30 16.23 -16.00
N ILE A 20 -3.19 15.96 -15.04
CA ILE A 20 -2.96 14.95 -14.01
C ILE A 20 -2.93 13.53 -14.62
N PRO A 21 -3.94 13.07 -15.38
CA PRO A 21 -3.88 11.78 -16.05
C PRO A 21 -2.63 11.58 -16.91
N THR A 22 -2.26 12.56 -17.73
CA THR A 22 -1.06 12.45 -18.57
C THR A 22 0.22 12.36 -17.75
N ALA A 23 0.36 13.17 -16.69
CA ALA A 23 1.52 13.12 -15.82
C ALA A 23 1.65 11.78 -15.10
N ILE A 24 0.54 11.22 -14.60
CA ILE A 24 0.52 9.92 -13.93
C ILE A 24 0.82 8.78 -14.91
N ASN A 25 0.29 8.82 -16.13
CA ASN A 25 0.62 7.86 -17.18
C ASN A 25 2.12 7.85 -17.50
N CYS A 26 2.71 9.03 -17.70
CA CYS A 26 4.16 9.16 -17.92
C CYS A 26 4.96 8.67 -16.72
N LEU A 27 4.55 9.05 -15.50
CA LEU A 27 5.20 8.62 -14.27
C LEU A 27 5.18 7.10 -14.09
N ALA A 28 4.05 6.43 -14.39
CA ALA A 28 3.94 4.97 -14.31
C ALA A 28 4.91 4.26 -15.26
N THR A 29 5.24 4.90 -16.39
CA THR A 29 6.27 4.39 -17.32
C THR A 29 7.67 4.62 -16.75
N LEU A 30 7.96 5.82 -16.24
CA LEU A 30 9.28 6.18 -15.73
C LEU A 30 9.65 5.44 -14.43
N LEU A 31 8.69 5.17 -13.54
CA LEU A 31 8.91 4.44 -12.28
C LEU A 31 9.32 2.96 -12.48
N LYS A 32 9.31 2.46 -13.71
CA LYS A 32 9.93 1.16 -14.04
C LYS A 32 11.44 1.20 -13.83
N GLU A 33 12.07 2.36 -14.03
CA GLU A 33 13.49 2.58 -13.81
C GLU A 33 13.80 2.81 -12.32
N PRO A 34 14.69 2.01 -11.68
CA PRO A 34 15.02 2.16 -10.27
C PRO A 34 15.54 3.55 -9.89
N VAL A 35 16.31 4.18 -10.77
CA VAL A 35 16.85 5.54 -10.56
C VAL A 35 15.71 6.56 -10.40
N VAL A 36 14.64 6.41 -11.19
CA VAL A 36 13.50 7.33 -11.12
C VAL A 36 12.75 7.16 -9.80
N ARG A 37 12.63 5.94 -9.26
CA ARG A 37 12.02 5.73 -7.93
C ARG A 37 12.75 6.52 -6.85
N SER A 38 14.08 6.45 -6.86
CA SER A 38 14.93 7.20 -5.93
C SER A 38 14.71 8.71 -6.06
N LEU A 39 14.81 9.25 -7.29
CA LEU A 39 14.60 10.68 -7.55
C LEU A 39 13.19 11.14 -7.16
N PHE A 40 12.17 10.32 -7.43
CA PHE A 40 10.79 10.64 -7.12
C PHE A 40 10.55 10.70 -5.60
N VAL A 41 11.10 9.76 -4.84
CA VAL A 41 11.02 9.77 -3.37
C VAL A 41 11.78 10.96 -2.78
N GLN A 42 13.00 11.24 -3.27
CA GLN A 42 13.81 12.39 -2.82
C GLN A 42 13.12 13.73 -3.08
N ALA A 43 12.29 13.81 -4.12
CA ALA A 43 11.48 14.98 -4.43
C ALA A 43 10.14 15.02 -3.67
N ASP A 44 9.96 14.19 -2.62
CA ASP A 44 8.71 13.97 -1.91
C ASP A 44 7.51 13.59 -2.81
N GLY A 45 7.74 13.00 -3.96
CA GLY A 45 6.71 12.76 -4.97
C GLY A 45 5.59 11.83 -4.50
N VAL A 46 5.89 10.90 -3.59
CA VAL A 46 4.93 9.90 -3.09
C VAL A 46 3.70 10.56 -2.45
N LYS A 47 3.88 11.71 -1.78
CA LYS A 47 2.78 12.46 -1.14
C LYS A 47 1.73 12.95 -2.14
N LEU A 48 2.11 13.14 -3.40
CA LEU A 48 1.23 13.60 -4.47
C LEU A 48 0.31 12.49 -5.00
N LEU A 49 0.68 11.22 -4.79
CA LEU A 49 -0.11 10.06 -5.24
C LEU A 49 -1.26 9.75 -4.29
N VAL A 50 -1.05 9.90 -2.97
CA VAL A 50 -2.02 9.48 -1.94
C VAL A 50 -3.42 10.07 -2.15
N PRO A 51 -3.61 11.36 -2.47
CA PRO A 51 -4.94 11.93 -2.70
C PRO A 51 -5.67 11.37 -3.93
N LEU A 52 -4.92 10.84 -4.91
CA LEU A 52 -5.45 10.29 -6.16
C LEU A 52 -5.94 8.85 -6.01
N ILE A 53 -5.62 8.19 -4.89
CA ILE A 53 -6.14 6.87 -4.54
C ILE A 53 -7.53 7.07 -3.93
N SER A 54 -8.55 7.06 -4.77
CA SER A 54 -9.96 7.15 -4.38
C SER A 54 -10.82 6.28 -5.28
N PRO A 55 -11.89 5.66 -4.75
CA PRO A 55 -12.87 4.97 -5.59
C PRO A 55 -13.36 5.89 -6.71
N ALA A 56 -13.48 5.33 -7.91
CA ALA A 56 -13.86 6.09 -9.09
C ALA A 56 -15.02 5.39 -9.81
N SER A 57 -15.81 6.17 -10.54
CA SER A 57 -17.06 5.71 -11.17
C SER A 57 -17.08 5.92 -12.67
N THR A 58 -16.23 6.80 -13.21
CA THR A 58 -16.15 7.09 -14.65
C THR A 58 -14.95 6.37 -15.28
N GLN A 59 -15.01 6.04 -16.58
CA GLN A 59 -13.90 5.37 -17.26
C GLN A 59 -12.59 6.17 -17.19
N GLN A 60 -12.64 7.50 -17.33
CA GLN A 60 -11.46 8.35 -17.23
C GLN A 60 -10.85 8.34 -15.82
N SER A 61 -11.69 8.42 -14.78
CA SER A 61 -11.22 8.35 -13.38
C SER A 61 -10.73 6.95 -13.01
N MET A 62 -11.29 5.90 -13.61
CA MET A 62 -10.80 4.51 -13.47
C MET A 62 -9.40 4.33 -14.05
N GLN A 63 -9.12 4.89 -15.22
CA GLN A 63 -7.78 4.82 -15.81
C GLN A 63 -6.75 5.54 -14.94
N LEU A 64 -7.06 6.74 -14.47
CA LEU A 64 -6.21 7.49 -13.55
C LEU A 64 -5.97 6.71 -12.26
N LEU A 65 -7.01 6.11 -11.67
CA LEU A 65 -6.89 5.29 -10.47
C LEU A 65 -5.96 4.10 -10.70
N TYR A 66 -6.16 3.36 -11.80
CA TYR A 66 -5.31 2.23 -12.16
C TYR A 66 -3.83 2.63 -12.27
N GLU A 67 -3.52 3.71 -12.99
CA GLU A 67 -2.14 4.16 -13.17
C GLU A 67 -1.52 4.71 -11.88
N THR A 68 -2.33 5.35 -11.05
CA THR A 68 -1.90 5.78 -9.71
C THR A 68 -1.55 4.56 -8.84
N CYS A 69 -2.41 3.54 -8.80
CA CYS A 69 -2.13 2.30 -8.07
C CYS A 69 -0.92 1.56 -8.67
N LEU A 70 -0.71 1.63 -9.98
CA LEU A 70 0.48 1.08 -10.63
C LEU A 70 1.75 1.80 -10.17
N CYS A 71 1.72 3.12 -10.03
CA CYS A 71 2.85 3.87 -9.46
C CYS A 71 3.15 3.40 -8.02
N VAL A 72 2.12 3.24 -7.19
CA VAL A 72 2.28 2.75 -5.80
C VAL A 72 2.82 1.32 -5.77
N TRP A 73 2.34 0.43 -6.65
CA TRP A 73 2.87 -0.92 -6.78
C TRP A 73 4.36 -0.91 -7.13
N LEU A 74 4.79 -0.12 -8.13
CA LEU A 74 6.20 -0.01 -8.50
C LEU A 74 7.06 0.52 -7.33
N LEU A 75 6.53 1.49 -6.57
CA LEU A 75 7.17 2.05 -5.39
C LEU A 75 7.23 1.06 -4.22
N SER A 76 6.31 0.09 -4.12
CA SER A 76 6.33 -0.92 -3.07
C SER A 76 7.56 -1.85 -3.12
N TYR A 77 8.37 -1.78 -4.19
CA TYR A 77 9.66 -2.48 -4.30
C TYR A 77 10.87 -1.61 -3.88
N TYR A 78 10.66 -0.40 -3.39
CA TYR A 78 11.73 0.53 -3.01
C TYR A 78 11.58 0.97 -1.55
N GLU A 79 12.52 0.53 -0.70
CA GLU A 79 12.40 0.64 0.76
C GLU A 79 12.11 2.07 1.28
N PRO A 80 12.78 3.14 0.78
CA PRO A 80 12.45 4.50 1.21
C PRO A 80 11.02 4.95 0.86
N ALA A 81 10.44 4.42 -0.23
CA ALA A 81 9.03 4.65 -0.52
C ALA A 81 8.13 3.87 0.44
N ILE A 82 8.49 2.62 0.79
CA ILE A 82 7.73 1.78 1.73
C ILE A 82 7.60 2.45 3.09
N GLU A 83 8.67 3.05 3.61
CA GLU A 83 8.66 3.81 4.87
C GLU A 83 7.64 4.96 4.82
N TYR A 84 7.62 5.73 3.73
CA TYR A 84 6.64 6.79 3.54
C TYR A 84 5.21 6.22 3.42
N LEU A 85 5.03 5.14 2.66
CA LEU A 85 3.72 4.52 2.47
C LEU A 85 3.12 4.07 3.81
N GLY A 86 3.95 3.51 4.70
CA GLY A 86 3.54 2.98 6.02
C GLY A 86 3.11 4.04 7.02
N THR A 87 3.57 5.29 6.86
CA THR A 87 3.19 6.43 7.72
C THR A 87 2.06 7.28 7.13
N SER A 88 1.63 6.98 5.90
CA SER A 88 0.63 7.74 5.15
C SER A 88 -0.75 7.08 5.16
N ARG A 89 -1.77 7.75 4.61
CA ARG A 89 -3.11 7.17 4.39
C ARG A 89 -3.21 6.24 3.18
N THR A 90 -2.08 5.79 2.62
CA THR A 90 -2.08 4.94 1.42
C THR A 90 -2.79 3.61 1.67
N LEU A 91 -2.49 2.92 2.76
CA LEU A 91 -3.06 1.60 3.02
C LEU A 91 -4.59 1.62 3.18
N PRO A 92 -5.20 2.48 4.02
CA PRO A 92 -6.65 2.60 4.10
C PRO A 92 -7.31 2.90 2.75
N ARG A 93 -6.72 3.80 1.95
CA ARG A 93 -7.25 4.17 0.63
C ARG A 93 -7.20 3.02 -0.38
N LEU A 94 -6.12 2.22 -0.36
CA LEU A 94 -6.03 1.02 -1.19
C LEU A 94 -7.13 0.01 -0.83
N ILE A 95 -7.39 -0.18 0.47
CA ILE A 95 -8.45 -1.07 0.96
C ILE A 95 -9.84 -0.56 0.54
N GLU A 96 -10.10 0.74 0.62
CA GLU A 96 -11.35 1.33 0.11
C GLU A 96 -11.55 1.09 -1.39
N VAL A 97 -10.47 1.18 -2.18
CA VAL A 97 -10.51 0.93 -3.63
C VAL A 97 -10.89 -0.52 -3.94
N VAL A 98 -10.25 -1.51 -3.30
CA VAL A 98 -10.60 -2.93 -3.56
C VAL A 98 -11.96 -3.31 -3.01
N LYS A 99 -12.44 -2.64 -1.96
CA LYS A 99 -13.79 -2.86 -1.43
C LYS A 99 -14.89 -2.43 -2.41
N GLY A 100 -14.66 -1.37 -3.19
CA GLY A 100 -15.65 -0.80 -4.11
C GLY A 100 -15.46 -1.13 -5.59
N SER A 101 -14.31 -1.68 -6.00
CA SER A 101 -14.00 -1.90 -7.41
C SER A 101 -14.40 -3.30 -7.88
N THR A 102 -15.14 -3.37 -8.99
CA THR A 102 -15.37 -4.59 -9.77
C THR A 102 -14.44 -4.70 -10.98
N LYS A 103 -13.51 -3.75 -11.14
CA LYS A 103 -12.57 -3.72 -12.27
C LYS A 103 -11.36 -4.59 -11.96
N GLU A 104 -11.31 -5.77 -12.56
CA GLU A 104 -10.26 -6.78 -12.35
C GLU A 104 -8.84 -6.20 -12.42
N LYS A 105 -8.52 -5.38 -13.42
CA LYS A 105 -7.21 -4.71 -13.54
C LYS A 105 -6.84 -3.83 -12.35
N VAL A 106 -7.82 -3.11 -11.78
CA VAL A 106 -7.61 -2.26 -10.60
C VAL A 106 -7.44 -3.13 -9.36
N VAL A 107 -8.27 -4.15 -9.20
CA VAL A 107 -8.20 -5.08 -8.06
C VAL A 107 -6.85 -5.78 -8.07
N ARG A 108 -6.40 -6.32 -9.21
CA ARG A 108 -5.10 -6.98 -9.36
C ARG A 108 -3.95 -6.11 -8.90
N VAL A 109 -3.82 -4.89 -9.42
CA VAL A 109 -2.66 -4.04 -9.06
C VAL A 109 -2.66 -3.68 -7.58
N VAL A 110 -3.83 -3.47 -6.97
CA VAL A 110 -3.92 -3.19 -5.53
C VAL A 110 -3.61 -4.44 -4.70
N VAL A 111 -4.15 -5.62 -5.05
CA VAL A 111 -3.84 -6.88 -4.35
C VAL A 111 -2.35 -7.21 -4.43
N LEU A 112 -1.72 -7.04 -5.60
CA LEU A 112 -0.27 -7.19 -5.76
C LEU A 112 0.52 -6.21 -4.89
N THR A 113 0.05 -4.98 -4.74
CA THR A 113 0.65 -3.98 -3.84
C THR A 113 0.53 -4.42 -2.38
N LEU A 114 -0.65 -4.85 -1.95
CA LEU A 114 -0.89 -5.31 -0.58
C LEU A 114 -0.02 -6.53 -0.26
N ARG A 115 0.04 -7.50 -1.18
CA ARG A 115 0.93 -8.66 -1.07
C ARG A 115 2.38 -8.25 -0.88
N ASN A 116 2.89 -7.31 -1.68
CA ASN A 116 4.29 -6.89 -1.59
C ASN A 116 4.62 -6.17 -0.27
N LEU A 117 3.66 -5.42 0.27
CA LEU A 117 3.80 -4.71 1.54
C LEU A 117 3.58 -5.61 2.77
N LEU A 118 2.90 -6.73 2.64
CA LEU A 118 2.46 -7.58 3.76
C LEU A 118 3.57 -7.93 4.75
N GLN A 119 4.76 -8.25 4.25
CA GLN A 119 5.92 -8.66 5.05
C GLN A 119 6.85 -7.49 5.41
N LYS A 120 6.43 -6.25 5.14
CA LYS A 120 7.23 -5.04 5.35
C LYS A 120 6.77 -4.33 6.63
N GLY A 121 7.71 -3.96 7.49
CA GLY A 121 7.45 -3.17 8.69
C GLY A 121 6.22 -3.63 9.48
N THR A 122 5.29 -2.71 9.73
CA THR A 122 4.04 -2.94 10.47
C THR A 122 2.83 -3.21 9.57
N PHE A 123 3.01 -3.29 8.25
CA PHE A 123 1.91 -3.41 7.30
C PHE A 123 1.03 -4.63 7.55
N GLY A 124 1.60 -5.80 7.87
CA GLY A 124 0.81 -6.99 8.17
C GLY A 124 -0.17 -6.81 9.34
N ALA A 125 0.26 -6.13 10.41
CA ALA A 125 -0.61 -5.81 11.54
C ALA A 125 -1.68 -4.78 11.14
N LEU A 126 -1.28 -3.70 10.46
CA LEU A 126 -2.21 -2.66 9.99
C LEU A 126 -3.27 -3.22 9.03
N MET A 127 -2.91 -4.15 8.15
CA MET A 127 -3.84 -4.81 7.24
C MET A 127 -4.88 -5.65 7.99
N ILE A 128 -4.47 -6.35 9.05
CA ILE A 128 -5.37 -7.11 9.91
C ILE A 128 -6.34 -6.16 10.63
N ASP A 129 -5.82 -5.09 11.23
CA ASP A 129 -6.62 -4.08 11.94
C ASP A 129 -7.64 -3.39 11.03
N LEU A 130 -7.30 -3.22 9.75
CA LEU A 130 -8.18 -2.64 8.73
C LEU A 130 -9.17 -3.66 8.12
N GLY A 131 -9.22 -4.90 8.62
CA GLY A 131 -10.18 -5.91 8.18
C GLY A 131 -9.88 -6.52 6.81
N LEU A 132 -8.63 -6.46 6.34
CA LEU A 132 -8.22 -7.06 5.07
C LEU A 132 -8.50 -8.58 5.00
N PRO A 133 -8.35 -9.39 6.08
CA PRO A 133 -8.63 -10.82 6.01
C PRO A 133 -10.06 -11.14 5.55
N GLN A 134 -11.06 -10.44 6.09
CA GLN A 134 -12.46 -10.63 5.70
C GLN A 134 -12.70 -10.15 4.27
N LEU A 135 -12.08 -9.02 3.89
CA LEU A 135 -12.20 -8.49 2.54
C LEU A 135 -11.61 -9.44 1.49
N VAL A 136 -10.47 -10.08 1.77
CA VAL A 136 -9.87 -11.08 0.85
C VAL A 136 -10.81 -12.27 0.65
N GLN A 137 -11.51 -12.74 1.69
CA GLN A 137 -12.53 -13.79 1.52
C GLN A 137 -13.68 -13.32 0.61
N SER A 138 -14.17 -12.09 0.83
CA SER A 138 -15.22 -11.53 -0.02
C SER A 138 -14.77 -11.35 -1.47
N LEU A 139 -13.50 -10.99 -1.71
CA LEU A 139 -12.93 -10.90 -3.05
C LEU A 139 -12.82 -12.28 -3.69
N LYS A 140 -12.32 -13.30 -2.99
CA LYS A 140 -12.21 -14.66 -3.51
C LYS A 140 -13.54 -15.32 -3.86
N ALA A 141 -14.64 -14.89 -3.22
CA ALA A 141 -15.98 -15.35 -3.55
C ALA A 141 -16.53 -14.77 -4.88
N GLN A 142 -15.87 -13.76 -5.45
CA GLN A 142 -16.23 -13.20 -6.75
C GLN A 142 -15.66 -14.03 -7.90
N ALA A 143 -16.33 -14.00 -9.05
CA ALA A 143 -15.88 -14.68 -10.25
C ALA A 143 -14.82 -13.85 -10.99
N TRP A 144 -13.55 -14.07 -10.68
CA TRP A 144 -12.42 -13.51 -11.41
C TRP A 144 -11.93 -14.46 -12.51
N SER A 145 -11.45 -13.89 -13.62
CA SER A 145 -10.84 -14.65 -14.72
C SER A 145 -9.31 -14.51 -14.79
N ASP A 146 -8.75 -13.47 -14.16
CA ASP A 146 -7.31 -13.19 -14.14
C ASP A 146 -6.58 -14.12 -13.16
N GLU A 147 -5.74 -15.02 -13.71
CA GLU A 147 -4.98 -16.01 -12.94
C GLU A 147 -3.98 -15.35 -11.97
N ASP A 148 -3.31 -14.26 -12.38
CA ASP A 148 -2.37 -13.53 -11.52
C ASP A 148 -3.09 -12.93 -10.31
N LEU A 149 -4.33 -12.44 -10.50
CA LEU A 149 -5.15 -11.94 -9.40
C LEU A 149 -5.53 -13.07 -8.44
N LEU A 150 -5.98 -14.22 -8.97
CA LEU A 150 -6.36 -15.37 -8.16
C LEU A 150 -5.18 -15.89 -7.33
N GLU A 151 -4.00 -16.02 -7.94
CA GLU A 151 -2.78 -16.40 -7.24
C GLU A 151 -2.40 -15.37 -6.17
N ALA A 152 -2.43 -14.08 -6.50
CA ALA A 152 -2.11 -13.02 -5.54
C ALA A 152 -3.08 -12.99 -4.34
N LEU A 153 -4.38 -13.26 -4.56
CA LEU A 153 -5.37 -13.38 -3.49
C LEU A 153 -5.07 -14.56 -2.57
N ASN A 154 -4.69 -15.72 -3.12
CA ASN A 154 -4.31 -16.90 -2.34
C ASN A 154 -3.08 -16.61 -1.47
N GLN A 155 -2.03 -16.05 -2.06
CA GLN A 155 -0.80 -15.71 -1.34
C GLN A 155 -1.03 -14.64 -0.26
N LEU A 156 -1.89 -13.65 -0.54
CA LEU A 156 -2.27 -12.63 0.43
C LEU A 156 -3.07 -13.24 1.60
N GLU A 157 -4.00 -14.15 1.32
CA GLU A 157 -4.77 -14.85 2.36
C GLU A 157 -3.86 -15.67 3.29
N GLU A 158 -2.95 -16.48 2.71
CA GLU A 158 -2.00 -17.29 3.47
C GLU A 158 -1.09 -16.42 4.34
N GLY A 159 -0.49 -15.37 3.75
CA GLY A 159 0.37 -14.47 4.48
C GLY A 159 -0.35 -13.69 5.59
N LEU A 160 -1.65 -13.38 5.42
CA LEU A 160 -2.46 -12.78 6.49
C LEU A 160 -2.72 -13.78 7.62
N LYS A 161 -3.05 -15.04 7.29
CA LYS A 161 -3.21 -16.10 8.30
C LYS A 161 -1.94 -16.29 9.13
N ASP A 162 -0.78 -16.25 8.49
CA ASP A 162 0.50 -16.40 9.19
C ASP A 162 0.82 -15.18 10.06
N ASN A 163 0.50 -13.96 9.60
CA ASN A 163 0.61 -12.77 10.43
C ASN A 163 -0.32 -12.83 11.66
N ILE A 164 -1.56 -13.30 11.51
CA ILE A 164 -2.50 -13.47 12.64
C ILE A 164 -1.94 -14.48 13.66
N LYS A 165 -1.42 -15.63 13.20
CA LYS A 165 -0.79 -16.62 14.08
C LYS A 165 0.41 -16.03 14.81
N ARG A 166 1.26 -15.26 14.11
CA ARG A 166 2.44 -14.62 14.68
C ARG A 166 2.08 -13.59 15.75
N LEU A 167 1.09 -12.72 15.47
CA LEU A 167 0.63 -11.70 16.42
C LEU A 167 0.01 -12.32 17.66
N SER A 168 -0.90 -13.28 17.50
CA SER A 168 -1.51 -13.99 18.64
C SER A 168 -0.49 -14.78 19.48
N SER A 169 0.59 -15.28 18.86
CA SER A 169 1.69 -15.91 19.60
C SER A 169 2.49 -14.87 20.38
N PHE A 170 2.79 -13.71 19.78
CA PHE A 170 3.48 -12.62 20.45
C PHE A 170 2.71 -12.11 21.67
N ASP A 171 1.38 -11.94 21.55
CA ASP A 171 0.51 -11.52 22.65
C ASP A 171 0.56 -12.52 23.82
N LYS A 172 0.55 -13.82 23.52
CA LYS A 172 0.71 -14.88 24.54
C LYS A 172 2.06 -14.78 25.24
N PHE A 173 3.15 -14.60 24.50
CA PHE A 173 4.49 -14.46 25.09
C PHE A 173 4.62 -13.20 25.95
N ALA A 174 4.08 -12.07 25.48
CA ALA A 174 4.08 -10.81 26.23
C ALA A 174 3.29 -10.94 27.54
N TYR A 175 2.13 -11.58 27.50
CA TYR A 175 1.29 -11.85 28.67
C TYR A 175 2.01 -12.74 29.71
N ILE A 176 2.61 -13.84 29.27
CA ILE A 176 3.37 -14.74 30.17
C ILE A 176 4.56 -14.01 30.79
N ARG A 177 5.29 -13.20 30.01
CA ARG A 177 6.40 -12.39 30.53
C ARG A 177 5.91 -11.39 31.58
N TRP A 178 4.77 -10.76 31.35
CA TRP A 178 4.14 -9.84 32.30
C TRP A 178 3.81 -10.52 33.64
N ILE A 179 3.21 -11.72 33.59
CA ILE A 179 2.93 -12.51 34.81
C ILE A 179 4.22 -12.83 35.57
N LYS A 180 5.26 -13.29 34.87
CA LYS A 180 6.55 -13.60 35.51
C LYS A 180 7.19 -12.38 36.17
N LEU A 181 7.18 -11.23 35.50
CA LEU A 181 7.70 -9.98 36.07
C LEU A 181 6.88 -9.51 37.28
N ALA A 182 5.54 -9.65 37.23
CA ALA A 182 4.68 -9.33 38.35
C ALA A 182 4.93 -10.24 39.56
N ALA A 183 5.12 -11.55 39.35
CA ALA A 183 5.45 -12.51 40.40
C ALA A 183 6.81 -12.17 41.07
N ILE A 184 7.84 -11.89 40.27
CA ILE A 184 9.16 -11.46 40.77
C ILE A 184 9.06 -10.15 41.57
N SER A 185 8.24 -9.19 41.12
CA SER A 185 8.05 -7.92 41.84
C SER A 185 7.32 -8.12 43.17
N PHE A 186 6.43 -9.11 43.26
CA PHE A 186 5.72 -9.44 44.49
C PHE A 186 6.64 -10.12 45.51
N GLU A 187 7.47 -11.07 45.08
CA GLU A 187 8.46 -11.75 45.92
C GLU A 187 9.52 -10.80 46.51
N ASN A 188 9.95 -9.79 45.75
CA ASN A 188 10.94 -8.81 46.23
C ASN A 188 10.37 -7.72 47.17
N ARG A 189 9.05 -7.70 47.43
CA ARG A 189 8.41 -6.76 48.36
C ARG A 189 8.05 -7.36 49.71
N ASN A 190 8.24 -8.68 49.88
CA ASN A 190 8.10 -9.40 51.15
C ASN A 190 9.48 -9.80 51.69
#